data_AF-A0A329EB83-F1
#
_entry.id   AF-A0A329EB83-F1
#
_cell.length_a   1.000
_cell.length_b   1.000
_cell.length_c   1.000
_cell.angle_alpha   90.00
_cell.angle_beta   90.00
_cell.angle_gamma   90.00
#
_symmetry.space_group_name_H-M   'P 1'
#
loop_
_entity.id
_entity.type
_entity.pdbx_description
1 polymer ?
#
loop_
_entity_poly.entity_id
_entity_poly.type
_entity_poly.pdbx_seq_one_letter_code
_entity_poly.pdbx_strand_id
1 'polypeptide(L)'
;MRKIKTITVSHAYKPQFEHLVELREQRGWRTVSPVIKHGECYCVDMAIEQRPVIYIGISGVLYPNGDDAQLAAIDAYKARKFTAIQFIPSAVQNLIALLDSTGARLKVHSMWRYRLYGETQQMTQLFLNNGFQPHHLHSKFFVPFKGRDGSKELDISFSVSDDSWVYIVVDKQHLDLKPEFVSYTVQNLNEGLTSMDIEAIYRLIEKEV
;
A
#
# COMPACT_ATOMS: atom_id res chain seq x y z
N MET A 1 13.50 -6.98 -3.90
CA MET A 1 13.87 -6.32 -5.17
C MET A 1 13.70 -4.82 -5.04
N ARG A 2 14.67 -4.02 -5.51
CA ARG A 2 14.64 -2.55 -5.45
C ARG A 2 14.98 -1.99 -6.82
N LYS A 3 14.18 -1.07 -7.33
CA LYS A 3 14.45 -0.35 -8.59
C LYS A 3 14.78 1.11 -8.28
N ILE A 4 15.74 1.70 -8.96
CA ILE A 4 15.99 3.14 -8.86
C ILE A 4 15.36 3.78 -10.10
N LYS A 5 14.40 4.67 -9.88
CA LYS A 5 13.82 5.48 -10.95
C LYS A 5 14.46 6.86 -10.92
N THR A 6 14.99 7.29 -12.04
CA THR A 6 15.56 8.63 -12.23
C THR A 6 14.66 9.47 -13.13
N ILE A 7 14.64 10.77 -12.88
CA ILE A 7 13.98 11.76 -13.72
C ILE A 7 14.82 13.04 -13.74
N THR A 8 14.65 13.85 -14.78
CA THR A 8 15.12 15.24 -14.78
C THR A 8 13.93 16.15 -14.52
N VAL A 9 14.07 17.03 -13.53
CA VAL A 9 13.12 18.11 -13.26
C VAL A 9 13.72 19.38 -13.84
N SER A 10 12.96 20.09 -14.66
CA SER A 10 13.43 21.32 -15.27
C SER A 10 12.35 22.39 -15.37
N HIS A 11 12.71 23.65 -15.17
CA HIS A 11 11.82 24.79 -15.41
C HIS A 11 12.60 26.09 -15.68
N ALA A 12 12.08 26.97 -16.53
CA ALA A 12 12.70 28.25 -16.88
C ALA A 12 12.67 29.26 -15.72
N TYR A 13 11.52 29.37 -15.06
CA TYR A 13 11.35 30.23 -13.88
C TYR A 13 11.85 29.54 -12.61
N LYS A 14 12.84 30.16 -11.94
CA LYS A 14 13.54 29.59 -10.77
C LYS A 14 12.62 29.24 -9.59
N PRO A 15 11.70 30.12 -9.13
CA PRO A 15 10.82 29.77 -8.01
C PRO A 15 9.91 28.57 -8.30
N GLN A 16 9.44 28.43 -9.54
CA GLN A 16 8.65 27.27 -9.93
C GLN A 16 9.50 25.99 -10.01
N PHE A 17 10.75 26.09 -10.48
CA PHE A 17 11.72 25.00 -10.41
C PHE A 17 11.93 24.53 -8.97
N GLU A 18 12.24 25.45 -8.06
CA GLU A 18 12.46 25.16 -6.63
C GLU A 18 11.24 24.50 -6.01
N HIS A 19 10.03 25.02 -6.28
CA HIS A 19 8.78 24.41 -5.82
C HIS A 19 8.56 22.98 -6.34
N LEU A 20 8.87 22.71 -7.63
CA LEU A 20 8.73 21.37 -8.21
C LEU A 20 9.71 20.37 -7.59
N VAL A 21 10.94 20.81 -7.31
CA VAL A 21 11.96 20.00 -6.63
C VAL A 21 11.49 19.71 -5.21
N GLU A 22 11.10 20.72 -4.44
CA GLU A 22 10.62 20.58 -3.06
C GLU A 22 9.42 19.62 -2.97
N LEU A 23 8.43 19.79 -3.86
CA LEU A 23 7.25 18.91 -3.91
C LEU A 23 7.63 17.44 -4.15
N ARG A 24 8.67 17.18 -4.93
CA ARG A 24 9.18 15.83 -5.18
C ARG A 24 9.99 15.30 -4.01
N GLU A 25 10.80 16.13 -3.36
CA GLU A 25 11.52 15.75 -2.15
C GLU A 25 10.54 15.35 -1.03
N GLN A 26 9.44 16.09 -0.86
CA GLN A 26 8.34 15.74 0.04
C GLN A 26 7.68 14.38 -0.30
N ARG A 27 7.80 13.92 -1.55
CA ARG A 27 7.31 12.61 -2.02
C ARG A 27 8.38 11.51 -1.98
N GLY A 28 9.55 11.79 -1.41
CA GLY A 28 10.62 10.81 -1.23
C GLY A 28 11.65 10.77 -2.36
N TRP A 29 11.54 11.63 -3.36
CA TRP A 29 12.59 11.80 -4.36
C TRP A 29 13.81 12.47 -3.72
N ARG A 30 14.99 12.18 -4.26
CA ARG A 30 16.26 12.78 -3.80
C ARG A 30 16.99 13.36 -4.99
N THR A 31 17.50 14.58 -4.82
CA THR A 31 18.44 15.18 -5.76
C THR A 31 19.72 14.35 -5.82
N VAL A 32 20.14 13.95 -7.03
CA VAL A 32 21.35 13.11 -7.25
C VAL A 32 22.42 13.80 -8.11
N SER A 33 22.14 15.02 -8.55
CA SER A 33 23.06 15.86 -9.32
C SER A 33 22.99 17.30 -8.80
N PRO A 34 24.03 18.13 -9.01
CA PRO A 34 23.94 19.56 -8.75
C PRO A 34 22.91 20.20 -9.69
N VAL A 35 22.20 21.24 -9.20
CA VAL A 35 21.33 22.05 -10.06
C VAL A 35 22.19 22.75 -11.10
N ILE A 36 21.88 22.53 -12.38
CA ILE A 36 22.56 23.18 -13.50
C ILE A 36 21.62 24.14 -14.22
N LYS A 37 22.19 25.19 -14.81
CA LYS A 37 21.47 26.04 -15.76
C LYS A 37 21.83 25.62 -17.18
N HIS A 38 20.85 25.15 -17.94
CA HIS A 38 21.01 24.75 -19.34
C HIS A 38 20.12 25.62 -20.23
N GLY A 39 20.73 26.58 -20.93
CA GLY A 39 20.00 27.63 -21.63
C GLY A 39 19.25 28.54 -20.65
N GLU A 40 17.93 28.69 -20.86
CA GLU A 40 17.05 29.47 -19.98
C GLU A 40 16.45 28.64 -18.83
N CYS A 41 16.72 27.34 -18.76
CA CYS A 41 16.14 26.43 -17.78
C CYS A 41 17.09 26.08 -16.64
N TYR A 42 16.53 25.94 -15.44
CA TYR A 42 17.14 25.25 -14.32
C TYR A 42 16.77 23.77 -14.40
N CYS A 43 17.74 22.88 -14.21
CA CYS A 43 17.56 21.43 -14.31
C CYS A 43 18.24 20.72 -13.15
N VAL A 44 17.64 19.62 -12.69
CA VAL A 44 18.25 18.70 -11.73
C VAL A 44 17.76 17.28 -11.96
N ASP A 45 18.68 16.32 -11.88
CA ASP A 45 18.31 14.91 -11.84
C ASP A 45 17.96 14.49 -10.42
N MET A 46 16.83 13.81 -10.30
CA MET A 46 16.31 13.25 -9.05
C MET A 46 16.10 11.75 -9.19
N ALA A 47 16.28 11.02 -8.09
CA ALA A 47 16.06 9.59 -8.02
C ALA A 47 15.11 9.21 -6.88
N ILE A 48 14.38 8.11 -7.05
CA ILE A 48 13.58 7.49 -5.99
C ILE A 48 13.79 5.97 -5.99
N GLU A 49 13.94 5.40 -4.80
CA GLU A 49 13.93 3.95 -4.62
C GLU A 49 12.48 3.46 -4.71
N GLN A 50 12.20 2.63 -5.70
CA GLN A 50 10.89 2.03 -5.90
C GLN A 50 10.85 0.59 -5.35
N ARG A 51 9.69 0.23 -4.80
CA ARG A 51 9.37 -1.10 -4.24
C ARG A 51 8.01 -1.59 -4.75
N PRO A 52 7.70 -2.89 -4.67
CA PRO A 52 6.32 -3.34 -4.85
C PRO A 52 5.44 -2.76 -3.75
N VAL A 53 4.21 -2.35 -4.09
CA VAL A 53 3.20 -1.96 -3.11
C VAL A 53 2.02 -2.92 -3.20
N ILE A 54 1.70 -3.56 -2.07
CA ILE A 54 0.59 -4.50 -1.94
C ILE A 54 -0.56 -3.78 -1.22
N TYR A 55 -1.68 -3.61 -1.92
CA TYR A 55 -2.93 -3.09 -1.40
C TYR A 55 -3.75 -4.27 -0.89
N ILE A 56 -4.00 -4.32 0.42
CA ILE A 56 -4.62 -5.47 1.05
C ILE A 56 -5.98 -5.15 1.70
N GLY A 57 -6.95 -6.05 1.46
CA GLY A 57 -8.18 -6.15 2.23
C GLY A 57 -7.94 -6.81 3.59
N ILE A 58 -8.95 -6.85 4.47
CA ILE A 58 -8.85 -7.58 5.76
C ILE A 58 -9.78 -8.79 5.73
N SER A 59 -11.08 -8.57 5.58
CA SER A 59 -12.08 -9.64 5.51
C SER A 59 -11.84 -10.58 4.32
N GLY A 60 -11.74 -11.88 4.60
CA GLY A 60 -11.44 -12.92 3.62
C GLY A 60 -9.97 -13.01 3.19
N VAL A 61 -9.09 -12.19 3.78
CA VAL A 61 -7.66 -12.11 3.43
C VAL A 61 -6.77 -12.34 4.65
N LEU A 62 -6.91 -11.49 5.67
CA LEU A 62 -6.20 -11.57 6.96
C LEU A 62 -7.14 -11.96 8.11
N TYR A 63 -8.45 -11.92 7.87
CA TYR A 63 -9.48 -12.21 8.85
C TYR A 63 -10.59 -13.05 8.20
N PRO A 64 -11.22 -14.00 8.90
CA PRO A 64 -12.25 -14.84 8.29
C PRO A 64 -13.40 -14.01 7.71
N ASN A 65 -13.98 -14.49 6.61
CA ASN A 65 -15.12 -13.81 5.98
C ASN A 65 -16.48 -14.15 6.63
N GLY A 66 -16.52 -14.82 7.78
CA GLY A 66 -17.74 -15.20 8.48
C GLY A 66 -18.40 -14.04 9.26
N ASP A 67 -19.72 -14.00 9.26
CA ASP A 67 -20.51 -12.92 9.88
C ASP A 67 -20.25 -12.80 11.38
N ASP A 68 -20.23 -13.92 12.13
CA ASP A 68 -20.00 -13.91 13.57
C ASP A 68 -18.63 -13.35 13.96
N ALA A 69 -17.58 -13.75 13.22
CA ALA A 69 -16.23 -13.25 13.46
C ALA A 69 -16.15 -11.75 13.13
N GLN A 70 -16.79 -11.31 12.05
CA GLN A 70 -16.83 -9.90 11.71
C GLN A 70 -17.62 -9.07 12.73
N LEU A 71 -18.74 -9.59 13.23
CA LEU A 71 -19.54 -8.97 14.29
C LEU A 71 -18.74 -8.86 15.58
N ALA A 72 -18.06 -9.92 16.01
CA ALA A 72 -17.20 -9.90 17.19
C ALA A 72 -16.05 -8.87 17.05
N ALA A 73 -15.45 -8.77 15.87
CA ALA A 73 -14.44 -7.75 15.60
C ALA A 73 -15.01 -6.32 15.63
N ILE A 74 -16.23 -6.12 15.11
CA ILE A 74 -16.95 -4.83 15.21
C ILE A 74 -17.27 -4.48 16.66
N ASP A 75 -17.70 -5.45 17.47
CA ASP A 75 -18.04 -5.21 18.87
C ASP A 75 -16.79 -4.91 19.70
N ALA A 76 -15.70 -5.66 19.48
CA ALA A 76 -14.39 -5.36 20.06
C ALA A 76 -13.91 -3.96 19.65
N TYR A 77 -14.11 -3.59 18.38
CA TYR A 77 -13.81 -2.26 17.87
C TYR A 77 -14.62 -1.16 18.57
N LYS A 78 -15.96 -1.29 18.63
CA LYS A 78 -16.86 -0.32 19.31
C LYS A 78 -16.52 -0.17 20.78
N ALA A 79 -16.04 -1.24 21.41
CA ALA A 79 -15.57 -1.24 22.80
C ALA A 79 -14.13 -0.70 22.96
N ARG A 80 -13.48 -0.22 21.89
CA ARG A 80 -12.06 0.19 21.81
C ARG A 80 -11.07 -0.87 22.26
N LYS A 81 -11.42 -2.15 22.11
CA LYS A 81 -10.61 -3.33 22.46
C LYS A 81 -9.88 -3.88 21.25
N PHE A 82 -9.09 -3.04 20.59
CA PHE A 82 -8.34 -3.39 19.37
C PHE A 82 -7.36 -4.56 19.55
N THR A 83 -6.81 -4.70 20.76
CA THR A 83 -5.92 -5.81 21.12
C THR A 83 -6.63 -7.17 21.11
N ALA A 84 -7.97 -7.19 21.18
CA ALA A 84 -8.76 -8.42 21.10
C ALA A 84 -8.95 -8.91 19.66
N ILE A 85 -8.62 -8.10 18.64
CA ILE A 85 -8.74 -8.49 17.23
C ILE A 85 -7.44 -9.17 16.79
N GLN A 86 -7.51 -10.48 16.59
CA GLN A 86 -6.40 -11.30 16.10
C GLN A 86 -6.68 -11.71 14.65
N PHE A 87 -5.78 -11.37 13.75
CA PHE A 87 -5.77 -11.88 12.38
C PHE A 87 -5.45 -13.39 12.38
N ILE A 88 -5.73 -14.03 11.25
CA ILE A 88 -5.39 -15.44 11.05
C ILE A 88 -3.87 -15.56 11.07
N PRO A 89 -3.27 -16.28 12.04
CA PRO A 89 -1.81 -16.26 12.23
C PRO A 89 -1.03 -16.76 11.01
N SER A 90 -1.51 -17.81 10.34
CA SER A 90 -0.89 -18.35 9.13
C SER A 90 -0.90 -17.32 8.00
N ALA A 91 -2.03 -16.64 7.76
CA ALA A 91 -2.15 -15.60 6.74
C ALA A 91 -1.18 -14.44 6.99
N VAL A 92 -1.02 -14.04 8.25
CA VAL A 92 -0.07 -12.96 8.62
C VAL A 92 1.37 -13.41 8.42
N GLN A 93 1.76 -14.60 8.89
CA GLN A 93 3.12 -15.13 8.72
C GLN A 93 3.48 -15.26 7.24
N ASN A 94 2.56 -15.77 6.43
CA ASN A 94 2.67 -15.89 4.98
C ASN A 94 2.93 -14.51 4.33
N LEU A 95 2.15 -13.49 4.71
CA LEU A 95 2.32 -12.16 4.18
C LEU A 95 3.61 -11.49 4.65
N ILE A 96 3.98 -11.61 5.92
CA ILE A 96 5.25 -11.06 6.44
C ILE A 96 6.44 -11.65 5.68
N ALA A 97 6.47 -12.97 5.48
CA ALA A 97 7.53 -13.63 4.72
C ALA A 97 7.63 -13.09 3.28
N LEU A 98 6.50 -12.83 2.63
CA LEU A 98 6.47 -12.19 1.31
C LEU A 98 7.05 -10.77 1.35
N LEU A 99 6.67 -9.96 2.33
CA LEU A 99 7.14 -8.57 2.47
C LEU A 99 8.65 -8.51 2.74
N ASP A 100 9.16 -9.40 3.58
CA ASP A 100 10.59 -9.48 3.91
C ASP A 100 11.42 -9.92 2.71
N SER A 101 10.99 -10.95 2.00
CA SER A 101 11.70 -11.49 0.83
C SER A 101 11.70 -10.53 -0.37
N THR A 102 10.60 -9.80 -0.59
CA THR A 102 10.46 -8.90 -1.75
C THR A 102 10.86 -7.46 -1.43
N GLY A 103 10.87 -7.07 -0.16
CA GLY A 103 10.98 -5.68 0.27
C GLY A 103 9.74 -4.84 0.00
N ALA A 104 8.61 -5.47 -0.36
CA ALA A 104 7.34 -4.84 -0.63
C ALA A 104 6.79 -4.09 0.59
N ARG A 105 5.90 -3.13 0.33
CA ARG A 105 5.24 -2.32 1.36
C ARG A 105 3.74 -2.49 1.28
N LEU A 106 3.08 -2.55 2.44
CA LEU A 106 1.64 -2.69 2.53
C LEU A 106 0.93 -1.35 2.47
N LYS A 107 -0.23 -1.34 1.83
CA LYS A 107 -1.30 -0.36 2.03
C LYS A 107 -2.61 -1.08 2.32
N VAL A 108 -3.45 -0.53 3.19
CA VAL A 108 -4.76 -1.12 3.54
C VAL A 108 -5.88 -0.38 2.82
N HIS A 109 -6.75 -1.15 2.17
CA HIS A 109 -7.97 -0.63 1.52
C HIS A 109 -9.29 -1.23 2.06
N SER A 110 -9.21 -2.08 3.07
CA SER A 110 -10.35 -2.78 3.67
C SER A 110 -11.52 -1.86 4.03
N MET A 111 -12.75 -2.36 3.84
CA MET A 111 -13.99 -1.68 4.27
C MET A 111 -14.04 -1.37 5.77
N TRP A 112 -13.21 -2.05 6.56
CA TRP A 112 -13.10 -1.77 8.00
C TRP A 112 -12.87 -0.28 8.22
N ARG A 113 -12.10 0.39 7.34
CA ARG A 113 -11.90 1.84 7.37
C ARG A 113 -13.18 2.69 7.39
N TYR A 114 -14.26 2.26 6.71
CA TYR A 114 -15.56 2.98 6.73
C TYR A 114 -16.30 2.78 8.06
N ARG A 115 -15.98 1.69 8.77
CA ARG A 115 -16.51 1.42 10.10
C ARG A 115 -15.64 2.08 11.19
N LEU A 116 -14.38 2.38 10.88
CA LEU A 116 -13.39 2.98 11.80
C LEU A 116 -13.00 4.43 11.40
N TYR A 117 -13.99 5.31 11.20
CA TYR A 117 -13.76 6.68 10.72
C TYR A 117 -12.66 7.41 11.53
N GLY A 118 -11.58 7.80 10.84
CA GLY A 118 -10.54 8.68 11.38
C GLY A 118 -9.45 8.02 12.25
N GLU A 119 -9.51 6.71 12.51
CA GLU A 119 -8.61 6.04 13.46
C GLU A 119 -7.44 5.29 12.78
N THR A 120 -6.75 5.98 11.87
CA THR A 120 -5.60 5.42 11.14
C THR A 120 -4.50 4.88 12.06
N GLN A 121 -4.22 5.56 13.18
CA GLN A 121 -3.23 5.11 14.15
C GLN A 121 -3.58 3.75 14.79
N GLN A 122 -4.86 3.52 15.07
CA GLN A 122 -5.30 2.29 15.74
C GLN A 122 -5.28 1.10 14.78
N MET A 123 -5.60 1.33 13.51
CA MET A 123 -5.41 0.33 12.46
C MET A 123 -3.94 0.00 12.24
N THR A 124 -3.03 1.00 12.29
CA THR A 124 -1.60 0.71 12.27
C THR A 124 -1.22 -0.17 13.46
N GLN A 125 -1.68 0.17 14.66
CA GLN A 125 -1.42 -0.62 15.85
C GLN A 125 -2.00 -2.05 15.76
N LEU A 126 -3.16 -2.23 15.12
CA LEU A 126 -3.73 -3.55 14.87
C LEU A 126 -2.76 -4.41 14.06
N PHE A 127 -2.18 -3.89 12.98
CA PHE A 127 -1.18 -4.63 12.20
C PHE A 127 0.07 -4.89 13.03
N LEU A 128 0.60 -3.89 13.75
CA LEU A 128 1.78 -4.08 14.58
C LEU A 128 1.58 -5.15 15.67
N ASN A 129 0.40 -5.17 16.32
CA ASN A 129 0.04 -6.17 17.33
C ASN A 129 -0.10 -7.58 16.76
N ASN A 130 -0.36 -7.70 15.46
CA ASN A 130 -0.44 -8.98 14.77
C ASN A 130 0.92 -9.43 14.19
N GLY A 131 2.02 -8.74 14.51
CA GLY A 131 3.39 -9.15 14.20
C GLY A 131 4.07 -8.39 13.06
N PHE A 132 3.34 -7.53 12.34
CA PHE A 132 3.94 -6.66 11.33
C PHE A 132 4.91 -5.66 11.97
N GLN A 133 5.94 -5.27 11.22
CA GLN A 133 6.94 -4.30 11.62
C GLN A 133 6.70 -2.96 10.92
N PRO A 134 7.17 -1.83 11.49
CA PRO A 134 6.97 -0.52 10.89
C PRO A 134 7.47 -0.43 9.43
N HIS A 135 8.54 -1.14 9.11
CA HIS A 135 9.06 -1.17 7.75
C HIS A 135 8.13 -1.91 6.79
N HIS A 136 7.33 -2.90 7.21
CA HIS A 136 6.34 -3.55 6.33
C HIS A 136 5.28 -2.58 5.82
N LEU A 137 5.05 -1.47 6.53
CA LEU A 137 3.97 -0.53 6.24
C LEU A 137 4.47 0.58 5.31
N HIS A 138 3.69 0.92 4.28
CA HIS A 138 3.96 2.09 3.45
C HIS A 138 3.77 3.39 4.26
N SER A 139 4.52 4.46 3.96
CA SER A 139 4.39 5.77 4.64
C SER A 139 2.95 6.30 4.64
N LYS A 140 2.30 6.21 3.47
CA LYS A 140 0.85 6.33 3.26
C LYS A 140 0.14 4.98 3.42
N PHE A 141 0.21 4.37 4.61
CA PHE A 141 -0.30 3.02 4.88
C PHE A 141 -1.80 2.88 4.56
N PHE A 142 -2.58 3.95 4.69
CA PHE A 142 -4.01 3.94 4.41
C PHE A 142 -4.33 4.50 3.04
N VAL A 143 -5.17 3.79 2.31
CA VAL A 143 -5.81 4.31 1.10
C VAL A 143 -6.89 5.32 1.53
N PRO A 144 -6.77 6.60 1.15
CA PRO A 144 -7.73 7.64 1.54
C PRO A 144 -9.05 7.51 0.78
N PHE A 145 -10.14 7.99 1.40
CA PHE A 145 -11.41 8.14 0.72
C PHE A 145 -11.33 9.24 -0.33
N LYS A 146 -11.66 8.90 -1.56
CA LYS A 146 -11.71 9.81 -2.71
C LYS A 146 -13.06 9.76 -3.43
N GLY A 147 -13.87 8.72 -3.23
CA GLY A 147 -15.25 8.65 -3.73
C GLY A 147 -16.29 9.32 -2.81
N ARG A 148 -17.33 9.93 -3.39
CA ARG A 148 -18.54 10.36 -2.65
C ARG A 148 -19.46 9.20 -2.27
N ASP A 149 -19.31 8.09 -2.99
CA ASP A 149 -20.10 6.86 -2.95
C ASP A 149 -19.44 5.73 -2.12
N GLY A 150 -18.16 5.88 -1.74
CA GLY A 150 -17.44 4.89 -0.96
C GLY A 150 -17.03 3.64 -1.75
N SER A 151 -16.83 3.75 -3.07
CA SER A 151 -16.24 2.65 -3.87
C SER A 151 -14.77 2.44 -3.50
N LYS A 152 -14.41 1.18 -3.20
CA LYS A 152 -13.02 0.79 -2.93
C LYS A 152 -12.14 1.01 -4.16
N GLU A 153 -12.68 0.67 -5.33
CA GLU A 153 -12.01 0.69 -6.61
C GLU A 153 -11.53 2.10 -6.95
N LEU A 154 -12.40 3.09 -6.74
CA LEU A 154 -12.05 4.50 -6.89
C LEU A 154 -10.95 4.89 -5.90
N ASP A 155 -11.12 4.59 -4.61
CA ASP A 155 -10.16 4.97 -3.58
C ASP A 155 -8.75 4.40 -3.86
N ILE A 156 -8.66 3.16 -4.32
CA ILE A 156 -7.40 2.50 -4.71
C ILE A 156 -6.80 3.18 -5.94
N SER A 157 -7.62 3.42 -6.97
CA SER A 157 -7.21 4.01 -8.26
C SER A 157 -6.66 5.43 -8.16
N PHE A 158 -6.88 6.12 -7.03
CA PHE A 158 -6.32 7.45 -6.72
C PHE A 158 -5.19 7.41 -5.67
N SER A 159 -4.76 6.22 -5.24
CA SER A 159 -3.74 6.02 -4.20
C SER A 159 -2.41 5.47 -4.76
N VAL A 160 -2.10 5.81 -6.00
CA VAL A 160 -0.81 5.54 -6.66
C VAL A 160 0.32 6.23 -5.88
N SER A 161 1.47 5.57 -5.74
CA SER A 161 2.67 6.15 -5.12
C SER A 161 3.85 6.17 -6.10
N ASP A 162 4.65 7.23 -6.05
CA ASP A 162 5.86 7.40 -6.87
C ASP A 162 6.97 6.37 -6.52
N ASP A 163 7.04 5.94 -5.26
CA ASP A 163 7.95 4.92 -4.75
C ASP A 163 7.48 3.48 -5.01
N SER A 164 6.45 3.33 -5.86
CA SER A 164 5.98 2.04 -6.33
C SER A 164 6.34 1.83 -7.79
N TRP A 165 6.80 0.63 -8.13
CA TRP A 165 6.97 0.20 -9.53
C TRP A 165 5.92 -0.84 -9.95
N VAL A 166 5.22 -1.46 -9.01
CA VAL A 166 4.11 -2.38 -9.26
C VAL A 166 3.07 -2.25 -8.15
N TYR A 167 1.79 -2.23 -8.53
CA TYR A 167 0.67 -2.14 -7.60
C TYR A 167 -0.11 -3.45 -7.61
N ILE A 168 0.09 -4.30 -6.60
CA ILE A 168 -0.65 -5.55 -6.45
C ILE A 168 -1.84 -5.32 -5.52
N VAL A 169 -3.04 -5.72 -5.91
CA VAL A 169 -4.23 -5.60 -5.08
C VAL A 169 -4.75 -6.96 -4.69
N VAL A 170 -4.78 -7.23 -3.39
CA VAL A 170 -5.24 -8.49 -2.80
C VAL A 170 -6.57 -8.24 -2.08
N ASP A 171 -7.64 -8.89 -2.54
CA ASP A 171 -8.97 -8.83 -1.92
C ASP A 171 -9.67 -10.21 -2.04
N LYS A 172 -10.78 -10.37 -1.32
CA LYS A 172 -11.66 -11.55 -1.37
C LYS A 172 -12.45 -11.67 -2.68
N GLN A 173 -12.45 -10.63 -3.50
CA GLN A 173 -13.15 -10.59 -4.79
C GLN A 173 -12.32 -9.82 -5.81
N HIS A 174 -12.60 -10.04 -7.09
CA HIS A 174 -12.00 -9.24 -8.14
C HIS A 174 -12.52 -7.80 -8.07
N LEU A 175 -11.61 -6.83 -8.20
CA LEU A 175 -11.93 -5.41 -8.24
C LEU A 175 -11.62 -4.88 -9.64
N ASP A 176 -12.58 -4.18 -10.24
CA ASP A 176 -12.42 -3.53 -11.55
C ASP A 176 -11.60 -2.25 -11.39
N LEU A 177 -10.28 -2.41 -11.48
CA LEU A 177 -9.30 -1.35 -11.26
C LEU A 177 -8.68 -0.90 -12.59
N LYS A 178 -8.05 0.26 -12.56
CA LYS A 178 -7.28 0.73 -13.72
C LYS A 178 -6.16 -0.25 -14.09
N PRO A 179 -5.72 -0.29 -15.36
CA PRO A 179 -4.76 -1.28 -15.86
C PRO A 179 -3.40 -1.31 -15.16
N GLU A 180 -2.99 -0.23 -14.48
CA GLU A 180 -1.76 -0.20 -13.70
C GLU A 180 -1.80 -1.05 -12.42
N PHE A 181 -2.98 -1.53 -12.01
CA PHE A 181 -3.15 -2.40 -10.84
C PHE A 181 -3.32 -3.87 -11.26
N VAL A 182 -2.59 -4.75 -10.59
CA VAL A 182 -2.70 -6.20 -10.77
C VAL A 182 -3.52 -6.77 -9.63
N SER A 183 -4.75 -7.17 -9.94
CA SER A 183 -5.67 -7.77 -8.95
C SER A 183 -5.39 -9.26 -8.73
N TYR A 184 -5.40 -9.68 -7.47
CA TYR A 184 -5.33 -11.06 -7.02
C TYR A 184 -6.50 -11.36 -6.06
N THR A 185 -7.23 -12.43 -6.34
CA THR A 185 -8.36 -12.88 -5.51
C THR A 185 -7.94 -14.07 -4.66
N VAL A 186 -8.11 -13.95 -3.35
CA VAL A 186 -7.77 -15.02 -2.39
C VAL A 186 -8.63 -16.25 -2.63
N GLN A 187 -8.01 -17.44 -2.62
CA GLN A 187 -8.68 -18.69 -2.95
C GLN A 187 -9.57 -19.24 -1.83
N ASN A 188 -9.16 -19.11 -0.56
CA ASN A 188 -9.90 -19.64 0.59
C ASN A 188 -10.23 -18.53 1.60
N LEU A 189 -11.48 -18.04 1.58
CA LEU A 189 -11.91 -16.92 2.43
C LEU A 189 -12.03 -17.26 3.93
N ASN A 190 -12.01 -18.55 4.29
CA ASN A 190 -12.04 -19.00 5.69
C ASN A 190 -10.64 -19.07 6.29
N GLU A 191 -9.66 -19.50 5.49
CA GLU A 191 -8.25 -19.58 5.89
C GLU A 191 -7.45 -18.30 5.59
N GLY A 192 -8.01 -17.40 4.77
CA GLY A 192 -7.34 -16.18 4.33
C GLY A 192 -6.20 -16.50 3.36
N LEU A 193 -5.13 -15.70 3.40
CA LEU A 193 -3.95 -15.88 2.57
C LEU A 193 -3.20 -17.19 2.87
N THR A 194 -3.27 -18.12 1.93
CA THR A 194 -2.52 -19.38 1.98
C THR A 194 -1.13 -19.24 1.38
N SER A 195 -0.27 -20.25 1.55
CA SER A 195 1.04 -20.29 0.91
C SER A 195 0.95 -20.30 -0.63
N MET A 196 -0.09 -20.92 -1.20
CA MET A 196 -0.34 -20.90 -2.64
C MET A 196 -0.68 -19.49 -3.15
N ASP A 197 -1.46 -18.74 -2.37
CA ASP A 197 -1.76 -17.34 -2.69
C ASP A 197 -0.47 -16.50 -2.70
N ILE A 198 0.39 -16.69 -1.71
CA ILE A 198 1.68 -16.00 -1.64
C ILE A 198 2.59 -16.33 -2.81
N GLU A 199 2.69 -17.61 -3.20
CA GLU A 199 3.50 -18.01 -4.35
C GLU A 199 3.00 -17.35 -5.66
N ALA A 200 1.68 -17.28 -5.83
CA ALA A 200 1.08 -16.60 -6.97
C ALA A 200 1.37 -15.09 -6.96
N ILE A 201 1.22 -14.43 -5.80
CA ILE A 201 1.53 -13.00 -5.64
C ILE A 201 3.02 -12.73 -5.90
N TYR A 202 3.90 -13.59 -5.39
CA TYR A 202 5.34 -13.48 -5.64
C TYR A 202 5.66 -13.51 -7.13
N ARG A 203 5.08 -14.46 -7.88
CA ARG A 203 5.22 -14.55 -9.33
C ARG A 203 4.69 -13.32 -10.06
N LEU A 204 3.60 -12.70 -9.57
CA LEU A 204 3.10 -11.44 -10.13
C LEU A 204 4.10 -10.32 -9.94
N ILE A 205 4.76 -10.24 -8.79
CA ILE A 205 5.83 -9.27 -8.54
C ILE A 205 6.99 -9.54 -9.51
N GLU A 206 7.46 -10.78 -9.63
CA GLU A 206 8.60 -11.12 -10.51
C GLU A 206 8.38 -10.80 -11.98
N LYS A 207 7.16 -10.99 -12.51
CA LYS A 207 6.84 -10.70 -13.92
C LYS A 207 6.99 -9.23 -14.31
N GLU A 208 6.86 -8.34 -13.32
CA GLU A 208 6.92 -6.90 -13.50
C GLU A 208 8.36 -6.35 -13.26
N VAL A 209 9.31 -7.22 -12.88
CA VAL A 209 10.74 -6.89 -12.68
C VAL A 209 11.43 -6.77 -14.02
#